data_AF-A0A067R3B2-F1
#
_entry.id   AF-A0A067R3B2-F1
#
_cell.length_a   1.000
_cell.length_b   1.000
_cell.length_c   1.000
_cell.angle_alpha   90.00
_cell.angle_beta   90.00
_cell.angle_gamma   90.00
#
_symmetry.space_group_name_H-M   'P 1'
#
loop_
_entity.id
_entity.type
_entity.pdbx_description
1 polymer ?
#
loop_
_entity_poly.entity_id
_entity_poly.type
_entity_poly.pdbx_seq_one_letter_code
_entity_poly.pdbx_strand_id
1 'polypeptide(L)'
;MPGLGWILKRSLYKDELESKWPSPEKMWDWDMWMRLPEVRRGRECVIPDVSRTYHFGASGLNMNSYFQDVYFKKHSFNTLPHAKLKNVDSLKKSNYEELIVGMIKRGLILDHSKSPCEENFIPDNKGEIIIMFIKMEEPKDFVTWLQVAKCFRIWDLDVRGYHKSMWRLHMKGSEMLVIGVPNSEYA
;
A
#
# COMPACT_ATOMS: atom_id res chain seq x y z
N MET A 1 -8.48 2.04 -2.92
CA MET A 1 -9.42 0.90 -2.90
C MET A 1 -8.75 -0.26 -3.63
N PRO A 2 -8.32 -1.32 -2.91
CA PRO A 2 -7.52 -2.42 -3.50
C PRO A 2 -8.32 -3.48 -4.27
N GLY A 3 -9.59 -3.73 -3.90
CA GLY A 3 -10.41 -4.78 -4.52
C GLY A 3 -10.05 -6.18 -4.03
N LEU A 4 -10.14 -7.18 -4.92
CA LEU A 4 -9.68 -8.56 -4.73
C LEU A 4 -10.09 -9.22 -3.40
N GLY A 5 -11.40 -9.18 -3.07
CA GLY A 5 -11.93 -9.64 -1.79
C GLY A 5 -12.08 -8.49 -0.80
N TRP A 6 -13.20 -7.77 -0.91
CA TRP A 6 -13.44 -6.53 -0.19
C TRP A 6 -14.89 -6.44 0.27
N ILE A 7 -15.15 -5.62 1.28
CA ILE A 7 -16.49 -5.39 1.84
C ILE A 7 -17.01 -4.03 1.35
N LEU A 8 -18.23 -4.03 0.80
CA LEU A 8 -18.92 -2.83 0.35
C LEU A 8 -20.01 -2.44 1.37
N LYS A 9 -19.90 -1.22 1.91
CA LYS A 9 -20.94 -0.67 2.79
C LYS A 9 -22.20 -0.37 1.96
N ARG A 10 -23.36 -0.87 2.40
CA ARG A 10 -24.65 -0.67 1.71
C ARG A 10 -24.96 0.80 1.45
N SER A 11 -24.79 1.67 2.45
CA SER A 11 -25.06 3.11 2.32
C SER A 11 -24.12 3.78 1.31
N LEU A 12 -22.84 3.39 1.29
CA LEU A 12 -21.89 3.91 0.28
C LEU A 12 -22.39 3.56 -1.13
N TYR A 13 -22.81 2.31 -1.34
CA TYR A 13 -23.33 1.89 -2.63
C TYR A 13 -24.60 2.64 -3.02
N LYS A 14 -25.64 2.56 -2.17
CA LYS A 14 -26.98 3.07 -2.48
C LYS A 14 -27.05 4.59 -2.53
N ASP A 15 -26.32 5.27 -1.65
CA ASP A 15 -26.47 6.72 -1.48
C ASP A 15 -25.43 7.50 -2.32
N GLU A 16 -24.30 6.89 -2.70
CA GLU A 16 -23.21 7.59 -3.41
C GLU A 16 -22.81 6.99 -4.76
N LEU A 17 -22.75 5.66 -4.90
CA LEU A 17 -22.16 5.01 -6.09
C LEU A 17 -23.19 4.69 -7.16
N GLU A 18 -24.32 4.08 -6.80
CA GLU A 18 -25.30 3.50 -7.73
C GLU A 18 -25.86 4.54 -8.71
N SER A 19 -26.23 5.72 -8.22
CA SER A 19 -26.80 6.80 -9.05
C SER A 19 -25.81 7.45 -10.00
N LYS A 20 -24.50 7.25 -9.79
CA LYS A 20 -23.40 7.81 -10.59
C LYS A 20 -22.60 6.73 -11.29
N TRP A 21 -23.10 5.50 -11.31
CA TRP A 21 -22.41 4.38 -11.91
C TRP A 21 -22.16 4.65 -13.40
N PRO A 22 -20.95 4.41 -13.92
CA PRO A 22 -20.66 4.64 -15.33
C PRO A 22 -21.63 3.88 -16.24
N SER A 23 -22.17 4.59 -17.22
CA SER A 23 -23.08 4.03 -18.22
C SER A 23 -22.35 3.09 -19.18
N PRO A 24 -23.07 2.19 -19.89
CA PRO A 24 -22.46 1.12 -20.68
C PRO A 24 -21.53 1.58 -21.81
N GLU A 25 -21.70 2.80 -22.31
CA GLU A 25 -20.83 3.38 -23.35
C GLU A 25 -19.46 3.82 -22.82
N LYS A 26 -19.27 3.87 -21.49
CA LYS A 26 -17.99 4.19 -20.87
C LYS A 26 -17.13 2.94 -20.79
N MET A 27 -16.07 2.90 -21.59
CA MET A 27 -15.02 1.86 -21.54
C MET A 27 -14.08 2.09 -20.34
N TRP A 28 -14.62 2.12 -19.13
CA TRP A 28 -13.87 2.37 -17.89
C TRP A 28 -13.83 1.12 -17.03
N ASP A 29 -12.67 0.85 -16.45
CA ASP A 29 -12.57 -0.14 -15.36
C ASP A 29 -13.26 0.42 -14.11
N TRP A 30 -14.24 -0.32 -13.58
CA TRP A 30 -15.05 0.11 -12.44
C TRP A 30 -14.20 0.42 -11.20
N ASP A 31 -13.12 -0.33 -10.98
CA ASP A 31 -12.23 -0.18 -9.83
C ASP A 31 -11.34 1.07 -9.96
N MET A 32 -10.89 1.37 -11.19
CA MET A 32 -10.19 2.62 -11.49
C MET A 32 -11.12 3.82 -11.28
N TRP A 33 -12.37 3.74 -11.74
CA TRP A 33 -13.39 4.77 -11.45
C TRP A 33 -13.61 4.96 -9.95
N MET A 34 -13.71 3.87 -9.17
CA MET A 34 -13.84 3.95 -7.71
C MET A 34 -12.63 4.58 -6.99
N ARG A 35 -11.45 4.60 -7.63
CA ARG A 35 -10.23 5.21 -7.07
C ARG A 35 -10.14 6.72 -7.34
N LEU A 36 -10.95 7.25 -8.25
CA LEU A 36 -10.97 8.67 -8.59
C LEU A 36 -11.25 9.54 -7.35
N PRO A 37 -10.62 10.72 -7.21
CA PRO A 37 -10.79 11.60 -6.05
C PRO A 37 -12.26 11.97 -5.78
N GLU A 38 -13.07 12.16 -6.83
CA GLU A 38 -14.47 12.57 -6.73
C GLU A 38 -15.36 11.46 -6.13
N VAL A 39 -14.95 10.20 -6.32
CA VAL A 39 -15.65 9.00 -5.82
C VAL A 39 -15.09 8.60 -4.45
N ARG A 40 -13.76 8.45 -4.33
CA ARG A 40 -13.11 8.02 -3.08
C ARG A 40 -13.19 9.10 -1.99
N ARG A 41 -13.15 10.38 -2.36
CA ARG A 41 -13.29 11.54 -1.46
C ARG A 41 -12.34 11.52 -0.26
N GLY A 42 -11.08 11.18 -0.51
CA GLY A 42 -10.04 11.11 0.53
C GLY A 42 -10.20 9.96 1.55
N ARG A 43 -11.21 9.10 1.41
CA ARG A 43 -11.41 7.93 2.28
C ARG A 43 -10.34 6.87 2.03
N GLU A 44 -10.15 6.01 3.02
CA GLU A 44 -9.13 4.96 3.03
C GLU A 44 -9.77 3.57 3.21
N CYS A 45 -8.99 2.52 2.94
CA CYS A 45 -9.38 1.14 3.16
C CYS A 45 -8.40 0.48 4.12
N VAL A 46 -8.91 -0.34 5.03
CA VAL A 46 -8.07 -1.20 5.88
C VAL A 46 -7.63 -2.41 5.05
N ILE A 47 -6.34 -2.75 5.11
CA ILE A 47 -5.76 -3.95 4.50
C ILE A 47 -4.96 -4.74 5.54
N PRO A 48 -4.88 -6.07 5.44
CA PRO A 48 -3.93 -6.85 6.21
C PRO A 48 -2.53 -6.75 5.58
N ASP A 49 -1.49 -6.89 6.38
CA ASP A 49 -0.10 -7.02 5.90
C ASP A 49 0.09 -8.30 5.05
N VAL A 50 -0.40 -9.44 5.55
CA VAL A 50 -0.45 -10.69 4.79
C VAL A 50 -1.85 -10.92 4.22
N SER A 51 -1.97 -10.91 2.89
CA SER A 51 -3.24 -11.02 2.17
C SER A 51 -4.04 -12.28 2.48
N ARG A 52 -5.37 -12.16 2.40
CA ARG A 52 -6.35 -13.24 2.67
C ARG A 52 -7.03 -13.77 1.41
N THR A 53 -6.66 -13.25 0.25
CA THR A 53 -7.04 -13.73 -1.07
C THR A 53 -5.77 -13.88 -1.91
N TYR A 54 -5.84 -14.74 -2.92
CA TYR A 54 -4.74 -14.96 -3.85
C TYR A 54 -5.27 -14.97 -5.28
N HIS A 55 -4.70 -14.13 -6.14
CA HIS A 55 -5.07 -14.05 -7.54
C HIS A 55 -4.31 -15.12 -8.34
N PHE A 56 -5.00 -16.15 -8.81
CA PHE A 56 -4.40 -17.27 -9.57
C PHE A 56 -4.74 -17.27 -11.06
N GLY A 57 -5.63 -16.39 -11.52
CA GLY A 57 -6.07 -16.36 -12.92
C GLY A 57 -4.97 -15.82 -13.83
N ALA A 58 -4.26 -16.70 -14.55
CA ALA A 58 -3.19 -16.31 -15.47
C ALA A 58 -3.68 -15.84 -16.87
N SER A 59 -4.99 -15.86 -17.09
CA SER A 59 -5.65 -15.41 -18.33
C SER A 59 -6.95 -14.68 -17.97
N GLY A 60 -7.22 -13.58 -18.66
CA GLY A 60 -8.38 -12.72 -18.44
C GLY A 60 -8.28 -11.44 -19.27
N LEU A 61 -9.21 -10.50 -19.06
CA LEU A 61 -9.31 -9.27 -19.87
C LEU A 61 -8.00 -8.48 -19.94
N ASN A 62 -7.37 -8.26 -18.78
CA ASN A 62 -6.14 -7.47 -18.63
C ASN A 62 -4.97 -8.31 -18.07
N MET A 63 -4.98 -9.62 -18.31
CA MET A 63 -4.06 -10.56 -17.66
C MET A 63 -3.47 -11.56 -18.65
N ASN A 64 -2.16 -11.81 -18.52
CA ASN A 64 -1.44 -12.85 -19.23
C ASN A 64 -0.43 -13.53 -18.28
N SER A 65 0.15 -14.65 -18.72
CA SER A 65 1.06 -15.47 -17.90
C SER A 65 2.29 -14.71 -17.41
N TYR A 66 2.90 -13.88 -18.26
CA TYR A 66 4.05 -13.06 -17.88
C TYR A 66 3.69 -12.07 -16.77
N PHE A 67 2.58 -11.35 -16.91
CA PHE A 67 2.12 -10.39 -15.91
C PHE A 67 1.78 -11.06 -14.57
N GLN A 68 1.13 -12.23 -14.63
CA GLN A 68 0.85 -13.06 -13.46
C GLN A 68 2.13 -13.51 -12.75
N ASP A 69 3.13 -14.00 -13.49
CA ASP A 69 4.41 -14.47 -12.94
C ASP A 69 5.22 -13.34 -12.30
N VAL A 70 5.21 -12.14 -12.90
CA VAL A 70 5.99 -10.99 -12.41
C VAL A 70 5.37 -10.38 -11.15
N TYR A 71 4.05 -10.14 -11.12
CA TYR A 71 3.43 -9.32 -10.06
C TYR A 71 2.58 -10.08 -9.05
N PHE A 72 2.02 -11.24 -9.39
CA PHE A 72 1.01 -11.90 -8.54
C PHE A 72 1.50 -13.22 -7.94
N LYS A 73 2.33 -13.97 -8.66
CA LYS A 73 2.76 -15.32 -8.25
C LYS A 73 3.49 -15.38 -6.91
N LYS A 74 4.25 -14.35 -6.58
CA LYS A 74 5.01 -14.24 -5.32
C LYS A 74 4.27 -13.47 -4.23
N HIS A 75 3.02 -13.07 -4.48
CA HIS A 75 2.24 -12.34 -3.49
C HIS A 75 1.97 -13.24 -2.28
N SER A 76 2.31 -12.75 -1.08
CA SER A 76 2.10 -13.51 0.16
C SER A 76 0.62 -13.79 0.39
N PHE A 77 0.33 -15.02 0.83
CA PHE A 77 -1.02 -15.48 1.15
C PHE A 77 -1.00 -16.18 2.51
N ASN A 78 -1.92 -15.78 3.41
CA ASN A 78 -1.97 -16.34 4.75
C ASN A 78 -2.64 -17.70 4.78
N THR A 79 -1.91 -18.70 5.29
CA THR A 79 -2.40 -20.07 5.49
C THR A 79 -2.72 -20.40 6.95
N LEU A 80 -2.44 -19.48 7.89
CA LEU A 80 -2.69 -19.71 9.31
C LEU A 80 -4.20 -19.61 9.62
N PRO A 81 -4.82 -20.68 10.14
CA PRO A 81 -6.22 -20.64 10.55
C PRO A 81 -6.38 -19.80 11.84
N HIS A 82 -7.53 -19.14 11.98
CA HIS A 82 -7.92 -18.39 13.19
C HIS A 82 -6.89 -17.35 13.68
N ALA A 83 -6.12 -16.75 12.77
CA ALA A 83 -5.18 -15.69 13.10
C ALA A 83 -5.89 -14.52 13.81
N LYS A 84 -5.49 -14.25 15.06
CA LYS A 84 -6.07 -13.15 15.86
C LYS A 84 -5.49 -11.82 15.39
N LEU A 85 -6.38 -10.88 15.04
CA LEU A 85 -5.98 -9.51 14.75
C LEU A 85 -5.52 -8.83 16.03
N LYS A 86 -4.44 -8.04 15.92
CA LYS A 86 -3.88 -7.29 17.04
C LYS A 86 -4.39 -5.85 17.00
N ASN A 87 -4.85 -5.35 18.15
CA ASN A 87 -5.16 -3.94 18.39
C ASN A 87 -6.00 -3.26 17.29
N VAL A 88 -7.14 -3.85 16.91
CA VAL A 88 -7.97 -3.37 15.77
C VAL A 88 -8.41 -1.92 15.93
N ASP A 89 -8.66 -1.46 17.15
CA ASP A 89 -9.05 -0.07 17.43
C ASP A 89 -7.97 0.96 17.07
N SER A 90 -6.69 0.55 16.96
CA SER A 90 -5.62 1.44 16.49
C SER A 90 -5.75 1.82 15.01
N LEU A 91 -6.57 1.12 14.23
CA LEU A 91 -6.80 1.42 12.81
C LEU A 91 -7.84 2.54 12.61
N LYS A 92 -8.45 3.05 13.68
CA LYS A 92 -9.30 4.24 13.62
C LYS A 92 -8.42 5.47 13.33
N LYS A 93 -8.96 6.42 12.56
CA LYS A 93 -8.23 7.57 12.00
C LYS A 93 -7.25 8.23 12.98
N SER A 94 -7.70 8.75 14.12
CA SER A 94 -6.83 9.44 15.09
C SER A 94 -5.81 8.50 15.73
N ASN A 95 -6.25 7.31 16.14
CA ASN A 95 -5.40 6.33 16.80
C ASN A 95 -4.27 5.83 15.89
N TYR A 96 -4.53 5.78 14.58
CA TYR A 96 -3.54 5.37 13.60
C TYR A 96 -2.42 6.41 13.47
N GLU A 97 -2.74 7.70 13.50
CA GLU A 97 -1.73 8.77 13.52
C GLU A 97 -0.83 8.66 14.76
N GLU A 98 -1.42 8.45 15.94
CA GLU A 98 -0.67 8.25 17.19
C GLU A 98 0.25 7.02 17.12
N LEU A 99 -0.22 5.92 16.51
CA LEU A 99 0.57 4.73 16.27
C LEU A 99 1.78 5.04 15.38
N ILE A 100 1.56 5.69 14.23
CA ILE A 100 2.64 6.02 13.28
C ILE A 100 3.68 6.96 13.92
N VAL A 101 3.24 8.04 14.58
CA VAL A 101 4.16 8.95 15.28
C VAL A 101 4.95 8.21 16.36
N GLY A 102 4.30 7.31 17.10
CA GLY A 102 4.95 6.46 18.09
C GLY A 102 6.00 5.52 17.49
N MET A 103 5.75 4.97 16.29
CA MET A 103 6.72 4.16 15.56
C MET A 103 7.91 5.01 15.10
N ILE A 104 7.66 6.18 14.51
CA ILE A 104 8.71 7.09 14.00
C ILE A 104 9.66 7.50 15.13
N LYS A 105 9.14 7.85 16.31
CA LYS A 105 9.94 8.25 17.48
C LYS A 105 10.91 7.18 17.98
N ARG A 106 10.63 5.89 17.70
CA ARG A 106 11.46 4.76 18.15
C ARG A 106 12.25 4.11 17.01
N GLY A 107 12.00 4.51 15.76
CA GLY A 107 12.59 3.86 14.61
C GLY A 107 14.03 4.28 14.36
N LEU A 108 14.82 3.35 13.84
CA LEU A 108 16.19 3.57 13.40
C LEU A 108 16.19 4.17 11.98
N ILE A 109 16.76 5.35 11.82
CA ILE A 109 16.95 5.97 10.50
C ILE A 109 18.04 5.21 9.75
N LEU A 110 17.74 4.79 8.52
CA LEU A 110 18.71 4.13 7.64
C LEU A 110 19.77 5.11 7.12
N ASP A 111 20.90 4.58 6.68
CA ASP A 111 21.99 5.36 6.11
C ASP A 111 21.68 5.77 4.66
N HIS A 112 21.33 7.03 4.45
CA HIS A 112 21.01 7.60 3.15
C HIS A 112 22.22 7.81 2.23
N SER A 113 23.45 7.54 2.67
CA SER A 113 24.59 7.53 1.74
C SER A 113 24.62 6.30 0.83
N LYS A 114 23.82 5.27 1.16
CA LYS A 114 23.72 4.00 0.41
C LYS A 114 22.47 3.99 -0.46
N SER A 115 22.56 3.34 -1.61
CA SER A 115 21.40 3.16 -2.47
C SER A 115 20.43 2.12 -1.87
N PRO A 116 19.11 2.37 -1.90
CA PRO A 116 18.10 1.38 -1.52
C PRO A 116 18.15 0.07 -2.31
N CYS A 117 18.83 0.07 -3.47
CA CYS A 117 18.97 -1.10 -4.33
C CYS A 117 20.18 -1.99 -3.94
N GLU A 118 21.01 -1.55 -2.98
CA GLU A 118 22.13 -2.33 -2.46
C GLU A 118 21.66 -3.39 -1.45
N GLU A 119 22.26 -4.58 -1.49
CA GLU A 119 21.85 -5.71 -0.63
C GLU A 119 22.05 -5.45 0.87
N ASN A 120 22.98 -4.55 1.22
CA ASN A 120 23.34 -4.17 2.58
C ASN A 120 22.69 -2.84 3.03
N PHE A 121 21.76 -2.28 2.24
CA PHE A 121 21.02 -1.07 2.64
C PHE A 121 20.19 -1.31 3.89
N ILE A 122 19.49 -2.46 3.94
CA ILE A 122 18.70 -2.88 5.09
C ILE A 122 19.54 -3.80 5.98
N PRO A 123 19.75 -3.44 7.27
CA PRO A 123 20.52 -4.27 8.19
C PRO A 123 19.80 -5.59 8.48
N ASP A 124 20.55 -6.63 8.83
CA ASP A 124 19.99 -7.96 9.15
C ASP A 124 19.43 -8.06 10.59
N ASN A 125 19.23 -6.92 11.25
CA ASN A 125 18.64 -6.82 12.58
C ASN A 125 17.12 -7.01 12.47
N LYS A 126 16.58 -8.08 13.08
CA LYS A 126 15.15 -8.42 13.06
C LYS A 126 14.40 -7.75 14.21
N GLY A 127 13.13 -7.42 13.97
CA GLY A 127 12.24 -6.89 14.99
C GLY A 127 12.40 -5.40 15.27
N GLU A 128 13.20 -4.70 14.48
CA GLU A 128 13.37 -3.25 14.57
C GLU A 128 12.31 -2.53 13.74
N ILE A 129 12.08 -1.26 14.07
CA ILE A 129 11.39 -0.32 13.18
C ILE A 129 12.48 0.48 12.48
N ILE A 130 12.53 0.44 11.16
CA ILE A 130 13.50 1.17 10.34
C ILE A 130 12.80 2.25 9.51
N ILE A 131 13.48 3.37 9.30
CA ILE A 131 12.92 4.56 8.65
C ILE A 131 13.81 4.96 7.48
N MET A 132 13.18 5.14 6.32
CA MET A 132 13.82 5.64 5.11
C MET A 132 13.08 6.87 4.61
N PHE A 133 13.76 8.01 4.59
CA PHE A 133 13.27 9.19 3.89
C PHE A 133 13.54 9.10 2.38
N ILE A 134 12.60 9.55 1.57
CA ILE A 134 12.74 9.71 0.12
C ILE A 134 12.31 11.11 -0.29
N LYS A 135 12.84 11.59 -1.42
CA LYS A 135 12.37 12.83 -2.03
C LYS A 135 10.93 12.67 -2.51
N MET A 136 10.08 13.61 -2.13
CA MET A 136 8.70 13.78 -2.59
C MET A 136 8.28 15.24 -2.37
N GLU A 137 8.40 16.08 -3.39
CA GLU A 137 8.14 17.53 -3.27
C GLU A 137 6.65 17.86 -3.19
N GLU A 138 5.83 17.09 -3.88
CA GLU A 138 4.40 17.36 -4.06
C GLU A 138 3.56 16.10 -3.81
N PRO A 139 2.24 16.21 -3.54
CA PRO A 139 1.36 15.07 -3.30
C PRO A 139 1.30 14.00 -4.41
N LYS A 140 1.77 14.35 -5.62
CA LYS A 140 1.81 13.45 -6.78
C LYS A 140 3.23 13.12 -7.25
N ASP A 141 4.26 13.55 -6.52
CA ASP A 141 5.65 13.24 -6.85
C ASP A 141 6.01 11.82 -6.39
N PHE A 142 5.73 10.83 -7.23
CA PHE A 142 5.99 9.42 -6.93
C PHE A 142 7.23 8.87 -7.63
N VAL A 143 8.03 9.73 -8.27
CA VAL A 143 9.16 9.30 -9.11
C VAL A 143 10.15 8.47 -8.31
N THR A 144 10.57 8.95 -7.14
CA THR A 144 11.52 8.22 -6.29
C THR A 144 10.92 6.95 -5.71
N TRP A 145 9.66 6.98 -5.24
CA TRP A 145 9.00 5.79 -4.71
C TRP A 145 8.94 4.64 -5.72
N LEU A 146 8.56 4.93 -6.98
CA LEU A 146 8.44 3.87 -7.99
C LEU A 146 9.79 3.21 -8.31
N GLN A 147 10.90 3.94 -8.27
CA GLN A 147 12.24 3.35 -8.43
C GLN A 147 12.63 2.49 -7.21
N VAL A 148 12.31 2.95 -6.00
CA VAL A 148 12.53 2.17 -4.76
C VAL A 148 11.70 0.88 -4.78
N ALA A 149 10.43 0.95 -5.13
CA ALA A 149 9.53 -0.20 -5.25
C ALA A 149 10.06 -1.23 -6.26
N LYS A 150 10.57 -0.76 -7.40
CA LYS A 150 11.23 -1.61 -8.40
C LYS A 150 12.47 -2.31 -7.84
N CYS A 151 13.32 -1.60 -7.10
CA CYS A 151 14.50 -2.20 -6.46
C CYS A 151 14.12 -3.23 -5.39
N PHE A 152 13.06 -2.98 -4.62
CA PHE A 152 12.51 -3.94 -3.66
C PHE A 152 11.73 -5.09 -4.33
N ARG A 153 11.57 -5.07 -5.66
CA ARG A 153 10.84 -6.08 -6.45
C ARG A 153 9.40 -6.26 -5.98
N ILE A 154 8.74 -5.14 -5.68
CA ILE A 154 7.32 -5.05 -5.35
C ILE A 154 6.56 -4.28 -6.45
N TRP A 155 5.26 -4.07 -6.27
CA TRP A 155 4.42 -3.38 -7.25
C TRP A 155 4.90 -1.95 -7.56
N ASP A 156 5.25 -1.68 -8.83
CA ASP A 156 5.85 -0.44 -9.32
C ASP A 156 5.17 0.15 -10.57
N LEU A 157 4.02 -0.37 -10.99
CA LEU A 157 3.30 0.10 -12.20
C LEU A 157 2.49 1.38 -11.97
N ASP A 158 1.90 1.50 -10.78
CA ASP A 158 1.17 2.66 -10.31
C ASP A 158 1.35 2.76 -8.79
N VAL A 159 1.20 3.97 -8.24
CA VAL A 159 1.42 4.18 -6.81
C VAL A 159 0.32 3.55 -5.96
N ARG A 160 0.72 2.70 -5.01
CA ARG A 160 -0.18 2.04 -4.05
C ARG A 160 0.45 1.98 -2.67
N GLY A 161 -0.36 1.66 -1.66
CA GLY A 161 0.11 1.36 -0.31
C GLY A 161 0.58 2.56 0.51
N TYR A 162 0.29 3.79 0.07
CA TYR A 162 0.65 5.00 0.81
C TYR A 162 -0.49 5.50 1.70
N HIS A 163 -0.11 6.11 2.81
CA HIS A 163 -0.95 6.89 3.72
C HIS A 163 -0.19 8.17 4.03
N LYS A 164 -0.77 9.34 3.67
CA LYS A 164 -0.14 10.66 3.87
C LYS A 164 1.34 10.72 3.45
N SER A 165 1.62 10.21 2.24
CA SER A 165 2.98 10.19 1.65
C SER A 165 3.99 9.33 2.43
N MET A 166 3.49 8.34 3.16
CA MET A 166 4.29 7.32 3.84
C MET A 166 3.83 5.91 3.44
N TRP A 167 4.79 5.02 3.25
CA TRP A 167 4.58 3.60 2.96
C TRP A 167 5.06 2.74 4.11
N ARG A 168 4.33 1.66 4.38
CA ARG A 168 4.69 0.64 5.37
C ARG A 168 4.90 -0.70 4.69
N LEU A 169 5.98 -1.38 5.03
CA LEU A 169 6.30 -2.71 4.54
C LEU A 169 7.13 -3.49 5.57
N HIS A 170 7.29 -4.79 5.35
CA HIS A 170 8.21 -5.63 6.12
C HIS A 170 9.40 -6.02 5.26
N MET A 171 10.61 -5.75 5.75
CA MET A 171 11.87 -6.07 5.06
C MET A 171 12.82 -6.78 6.02
N LYS A 172 13.34 -7.94 5.61
CA LYS A 172 14.28 -8.76 6.41
C LYS A 172 13.85 -9.04 7.85
N GLY A 173 12.54 -9.07 8.13
CA GLY A 173 12.00 -9.31 9.48
C GLY A 173 11.87 -8.06 10.36
N SER A 174 12.01 -6.87 9.77
CA SER A 174 11.81 -5.57 10.42
C SER A 174 10.69 -4.78 9.75
N GLU A 175 10.02 -3.94 10.54
CA GLU A 175 8.98 -3.03 10.04
C GLU A 175 9.66 -1.80 9.46
N MET A 176 9.33 -1.44 8.22
CA MET A 176 9.92 -0.32 7.51
C MET A 176 8.88 0.76 7.23
N LEU A 177 9.22 2.00 7.57
CA LEU A 177 8.50 3.20 7.18
C LEU A 177 9.30 3.93 6.10
N VAL A 178 8.69 4.19 4.95
CA VAL A 178 9.27 5.05 3.91
C VAL A 178 8.50 6.37 3.90
N ILE A 179 9.16 7.50 4.14
CA ILE A 179 8.53 8.81 4.34
C ILE A 179 8.96 9.77 3.23
N GLY A 180 8.01 10.35 2.51
CA GLY A 180 8.28 11.34 1.46
C GLY A 180 8.51 12.75 2.02
N VAL A 181 9.66 13.36 1.72
CA VAL A 181 10.07 14.68 2.22
C VAL A 181 10.18 15.67 1.06
N PRO A 182 9.71 16.93 1.20
CA PRO A 182 9.05 17.53 2.37
C PRO A 182 7.53 17.29 2.46
N ASN A 183 6.90 16.62 1.49
CA ASN A 183 5.44 16.63 1.38
C ASN A 183 4.69 15.84 2.47
N SER A 184 5.29 14.82 3.09
CA SER A 184 4.61 14.07 4.15
C SER A 184 4.44 14.90 5.41
N GLU A 185 3.30 14.74 6.08
CA GLU A 185 3.07 15.28 7.42
C GLU A 185 4.00 14.68 8.49
N TYR A 186 4.75 13.63 8.13
CA TYR A 186 5.71 12.94 9.00
C TYR A 186 7.18 13.33 8.74
N ALA A 187 7.41 14.30 7.85
CA ALA A 187 8.76 14.77 7.47
C ALA A 187 9.46 15.55 8.59
#